data_AF-A0A3D5VAY5-F1
#
_entry.id   AF-A0A3D5VAY5-F1
#
_cell.length_a   1.000
_cell.length_b   1.000
_cell.length_c   1.000
_cell.angle_alpha   90.00
_cell.angle_beta   90.00
_cell.angle_gamma   90.00
#
_symmetry.space_group_name_H-M   'P 1'
#
loop_
_entity.id
_entity.type
_entity.pdbx_description
1 polymer ?
#
loop_
_entity_poly.entity_id
_entity_poly.type
_entity_poly.pdbx_seq_one_letter_code
_entity_poly.pdbx_strand_id
1 'polypeptide(L)'
;MEIYQKIRDLSLKYETETAQLLSKMIQIPSFSGKEKNMANFLKTQMEESGFDQVWLDDLGSVIGKIGNGNRVIAFDAHIDTVYPGNLENWNFPPHAGKIEDCKIWGRGASDQLGGMASMITAAKIIKELDLNQEFTIYFVGSVMEEDCDGIAWEHLIEEDNIRPELVVSTEPTSLKIHRGQRGRMEISIEATGISCHGSAPERGNNAIYKIARIALEIEKLNNELTVDPFLGKGTITPTILRSSSPSQCAVADYAYLQVDRRLTHGEDKELAVHQLHECCRKAGVTEAKVKI
;
A
#
# COMPACT_ATOMS: atom_id res chain seq x y z
N MET A 1 -28.03 -23.03 2.90
CA MET A 1 -29.01 -21.94 2.82
C MET A 1 -29.38 -21.40 4.21
N GLU A 2 -29.66 -22.27 5.19
CA GLU A 2 -29.95 -21.85 6.57
C GLU A 2 -28.78 -21.11 7.25
N ILE A 3 -27.54 -21.60 7.13
CA ILE A 3 -26.38 -20.94 7.75
C ILE A 3 -26.06 -19.57 7.17
N TYR A 4 -26.23 -19.41 5.85
CA TYR A 4 -26.03 -18.12 5.17
C TYR A 4 -27.02 -17.07 5.68
N GLN A 5 -28.28 -17.46 5.87
CA GLN A 5 -29.29 -16.56 6.43
C GLN A 5 -28.93 -16.15 7.86
N LYS A 6 -28.49 -17.10 8.70
CA LYS A 6 -28.03 -16.79 10.07
C LYS A 6 -26.85 -15.80 10.08
N ILE A 7 -25.86 -15.99 9.20
CA ILE A 7 -24.72 -15.07 9.05
C ILE A 7 -25.22 -13.68 8.65
N ARG A 8 -26.12 -13.58 7.68
CA ARG A 8 -26.69 -12.31 7.22
C ARG A 8 -27.51 -11.62 8.32
N ASP A 9 -28.32 -12.36 9.06
CA ASP A 9 -29.13 -11.80 10.14
C ASP A 9 -28.25 -11.25 11.26
N LEU A 10 -27.16 -11.95 11.60
CA LEU A 10 -26.16 -11.45 12.55
C LEU A 10 -25.39 -10.25 12.01
N SER A 11 -25.02 -10.23 10.72
CA SER A 11 -24.33 -9.06 10.15
C SER A 11 -25.20 -7.81 10.21
N LEU A 12 -26.51 -7.94 9.94
CA LEU A 12 -27.47 -6.84 10.07
C LEU A 12 -27.67 -6.43 11.53
N LYS A 13 -27.74 -7.40 12.46
CA LYS A 13 -27.80 -7.13 13.90
C LYS A 13 -26.57 -6.33 14.38
N TYR A 14 -25.39 -6.61 13.86
CA TYR A 14 -24.13 -5.93 14.22
C TYR A 14 -23.80 -4.70 13.37
N GLU A 15 -24.65 -4.31 12.43
CA GLU A 15 -24.37 -3.21 11.48
C GLU A 15 -24.05 -1.90 12.20
N THR A 16 -24.86 -1.51 13.18
CA THR A 16 -24.66 -0.26 13.94
C THR A 16 -23.39 -0.31 14.78
N GLU A 17 -23.09 -1.44 15.41
CA GLU A 17 -21.87 -1.61 16.20
C GLU A 17 -20.62 -1.52 15.31
N THR A 18 -20.66 -2.19 14.14
CA THR A 18 -19.58 -2.16 13.14
C THR A 18 -19.35 -0.74 12.63
N ALA A 19 -20.42 -0.01 12.33
CA ALA A 19 -20.33 1.39 11.89
C ALA A 19 -19.72 2.30 12.97
N GLN A 20 -20.10 2.11 14.23
CA GLN A 20 -19.54 2.85 15.37
C GLN A 20 -18.07 2.50 15.62
N LEU A 21 -17.68 1.24 15.45
CA LEU A 21 -16.28 0.82 15.53
C LEU A 21 -15.45 1.52 14.43
N LEU A 22 -15.90 1.48 13.17
CA LEU A 22 -15.22 2.18 12.08
C LEU A 22 -15.12 3.69 12.33
N SER A 23 -16.20 4.31 12.83
CA SER A 23 -16.20 5.73 13.21
C SER A 23 -15.12 6.05 14.25
N LYS A 24 -14.99 5.23 15.30
CA LYS A 24 -13.93 5.37 16.32
C LYS A 24 -12.54 5.16 15.75
N MET A 25 -12.36 4.19 14.86
CA MET A 25 -11.08 3.96 14.18
C MET A 25 -10.65 5.19 13.38
N ILE A 26 -11.55 5.77 12.57
CA ILE A 26 -11.26 6.98 11.79
C ILE A 26 -10.83 8.17 12.66
N GLN A 27 -11.32 8.24 13.91
CA GLN A 27 -10.96 9.28 14.88
C GLN A 27 -9.55 9.11 15.46
N ILE A 28 -8.87 8.00 15.19
CA ILE A 28 -7.49 7.72 15.59
C ILE A 28 -6.61 7.87 14.35
N PRO A 29 -5.90 8.99 14.16
CA PRO A 29 -4.96 9.11 13.05
C PRO A 29 -3.85 8.07 13.15
N SER A 30 -3.71 7.26 12.11
CA SER A 30 -2.70 6.21 11.98
C SER A 30 -1.98 6.39 10.64
N PHE A 31 -1.06 7.35 10.57
CA PHE A 31 -0.19 7.45 9.38
C PHE A 31 0.83 6.32 9.39
N SER A 32 1.35 5.95 8.23
CA SER A 32 2.39 4.92 8.10
C SER A 32 3.57 5.21 9.03
N GLY A 33 3.97 4.21 9.83
CA GLY A 33 4.97 4.31 10.90
C GLY A 33 4.49 5.01 12.18
N LYS A 34 3.20 5.33 12.32
CA LYS A 34 2.57 5.99 13.49
C LYS A 34 1.29 5.28 13.96
N GLU A 35 1.17 4.00 13.69
CA GLU A 35 -0.04 3.18 13.87
C GLU A 35 -0.23 2.72 15.32
N LYS A 36 0.76 2.89 16.20
CA LYS A 36 0.77 2.36 17.58
C LYS A 36 -0.54 2.57 18.35
N ASN A 37 -1.14 3.75 18.28
CA ASN A 37 -2.39 4.02 18.99
C ASN A 37 -3.57 3.25 18.41
N MET A 38 -3.64 3.14 17.08
CA MET A 38 -4.63 2.32 16.39
C MET A 38 -4.45 0.84 16.70
N ALA A 39 -3.23 0.32 16.63
CA ALA A 39 -2.92 -1.08 16.95
C ALA A 39 -3.34 -1.44 18.39
N ASN A 40 -3.04 -0.58 19.37
CA ASN A 40 -3.48 -0.79 20.75
C ASN A 40 -5.00 -0.70 20.92
N PHE A 41 -5.66 0.23 20.23
CA PHE A 41 -7.12 0.32 20.22
C PHE A 41 -7.74 -0.98 19.66
N LEU A 42 -7.25 -1.46 18.52
CA LEU A 42 -7.73 -2.68 17.88
C LEU A 42 -7.46 -3.91 18.74
N LYS A 43 -6.31 -3.98 19.42
CA LYS A 43 -6.02 -5.06 20.36
C LYS A 43 -7.13 -5.19 21.42
N THR A 44 -7.50 -4.08 22.05
CA THR A 44 -8.62 -4.05 23.00
C THR A 44 -9.94 -4.45 22.34
N GLN A 45 -10.25 -3.94 21.15
CA GLN A 45 -11.50 -4.28 20.45
C GLN A 45 -11.60 -5.76 20.04
N MET A 46 -10.48 -6.37 19.64
CA MET A 46 -10.40 -7.81 19.36
C MET A 46 -10.58 -8.63 20.65
N GLU A 47 -9.94 -8.25 21.76
CA GLU A 47 -10.12 -8.92 23.05
C GLU A 47 -11.59 -8.85 23.53
N GLU A 48 -12.22 -7.67 23.45
CA GLU A 48 -13.64 -7.47 23.78
C GLU A 48 -14.59 -8.23 22.84
N SER A 49 -14.19 -8.43 21.59
CA SER A 49 -14.91 -9.22 20.59
C SER A 49 -14.75 -10.72 20.76
N GLY A 50 -13.96 -11.14 21.76
CA GLY A 50 -13.83 -12.54 22.16
C GLY A 50 -12.82 -13.33 21.33
N PHE A 51 -11.82 -12.70 20.73
CA PHE A 51 -10.71 -13.44 20.10
C PHE A 51 -10.00 -14.33 21.14
N ASP A 52 -9.48 -15.48 20.70
CA ASP A 52 -8.85 -16.44 21.63
C ASP A 52 -7.46 -15.98 22.08
N GLN A 53 -6.74 -15.28 21.20
CA GLN A 53 -5.47 -14.60 21.49
C GLN A 53 -5.38 -13.32 20.69
N VAL A 54 -4.78 -12.28 21.27
CA VAL A 54 -4.50 -11.01 20.59
C VAL A 54 -3.15 -10.46 21.05
N TRP A 55 -2.28 -10.13 20.11
CA TRP A 55 -0.96 -9.55 20.40
C TRP A 55 -0.56 -8.53 19.34
N LEU A 56 0.53 -7.82 19.61
CA LEU A 56 1.23 -7.01 18.61
C LEU A 56 2.54 -7.71 18.26
N ASP A 57 2.90 -7.74 16.99
CA ASP A 57 4.23 -8.22 16.55
C ASP A 57 5.32 -7.15 16.79
N ASP A 58 6.56 -7.45 16.41
CA ASP A 58 7.70 -6.55 16.59
C ASP A 58 7.65 -5.32 15.65
N LEU A 59 6.92 -5.40 14.53
CA LEU A 59 6.68 -4.27 13.63
C LEU A 59 5.53 -3.37 14.09
N GLY A 60 4.67 -3.86 14.98
CA GLY A 60 3.50 -3.15 15.50
C GLY A 60 2.17 -3.51 14.83
N SER A 61 2.14 -4.53 13.96
CA SER A 61 0.88 -5.11 13.47
C SER A 61 0.09 -5.70 14.63
N VAL A 62 -1.25 -5.63 14.56
CA VAL A 62 -2.12 -6.29 15.54
C VAL A 62 -2.63 -7.60 14.97
N ILE A 63 -2.48 -8.69 15.70
CA ILE A 63 -2.89 -10.02 15.27
C ILE A 63 -3.87 -10.59 16.27
N GLY A 64 -5.06 -10.93 15.77
CA GLY A 64 -6.08 -11.68 16.49
C GLY A 64 -6.19 -13.11 15.96
N LYS A 65 -6.26 -14.10 16.86
CA LYS A 65 -6.45 -15.52 16.52
C LYS A 65 -7.79 -16.06 17.01
N ILE A 66 -8.45 -16.85 16.17
CA ILE A 66 -9.62 -17.67 16.53
C ILE A 66 -9.37 -19.13 16.13
N GLY A 67 -9.67 -20.06 17.03
CA GLY A 67 -9.60 -21.50 16.77
C GLY A 67 -8.21 -22.12 16.84
N ASN A 68 -8.19 -23.44 16.94
CA ASN A 68 -6.97 -24.26 17.01
C ASN A 68 -7.02 -25.44 16.02
N GLY A 69 -7.75 -25.26 14.91
CA GLY A 69 -7.84 -26.27 13.87
C GLY A 69 -6.56 -26.37 13.03
N ASN A 70 -6.42 -27.47 12.29
CA ASN A 70 -5.19 -27.76 11.54
C ASN A 70 -5.05 -26.94 10.25
N ARG A 71 -6.14 -26.33 9.77
CA ARG A 71 -6.12 -25.50 8.56
C ARG A 71 -5.95 -24.05 8.94
N VAL A 72 -4.89 -23.42 8.45
CA VAL A 72 -4.56 -22.04 8.80
C VAL A 72 -4.98 -21.10 7.68
N ILE A 73 -5.88 -20.16 7.97
CA ILE A 73 -6.25 -19.08 7.04
C ILE A 73 -6.06 -17.72 7.70
N ALA A 74 -5.96 -16.66 6.91
CA ALA A 74 -5.89 -15.31 7.43
C ALA A 74 -6.74 -14.30 6.65
N PHE A 75 -7.15 -13.26 7.36
CA PHE A 75 -7.76 -12.06 6.81
C PHE A 75 -6.86 -10.88 7.14
N ASP A 76 -6.72 -9.97 6.18
CA ASP A 76 -5.84 -8.81 6.28
C ASP A 76 -6.58 -7.51 5.98
N ALA A 77 -6.26 -6.49 6.76
CA ALA A 77 -6.57 -5.09 6.48
C ALA A 77 -5.44 -4.23 7.03
N HIS A 78 -4.81 -3.37 6.20
CA HIS A 78 -3.86 -2.41 6.77
C HIS A 78 -4.58 -1.38 7.64
N ILE A 79 -3.88 -0.92 8.68
CA ILE A 79 -4.40 0.01 9.68
C ILE A 79 -3.76 1.39 9.60
N ASP A 80 -2.75 1.56 8.75
CA ASP A 80 -2.24 2.86 8.36
C ASP A 80 -3.12 3.55 7.30
N THR A 81 -2.88 4.84 7.12
CA THR A 81 -3.60 5.70 6.17
C THR A 81 -2.67 6.78 5.65
N VAL A 82 -2.86 7.20 4.40
CA VAL A 82 -2.21 8.43 3.92
C VAL A 82 -2.65 9.70 4.64
N TYR A 83 -1.79 10.72 4.58
CA TYR A 83 -2.13 12.08 5.00
C TYR A 83 -3.35 12.64 4.23
N PRO A 84 -4.22 13.45 4.88
CA PRO A 84 -5.46 13.94 4.27
C PRO A 84 -5.27 15.03 3.20
N GLY A 85 -4.04 15.50 2.96
CA GLY A 85 -3.75 16.58 2.02
C GLY A 85 -4.22 17.95 2.54
N ASN A 86 -4.63 18.84 1.63
CA ASN A 86 -5.13 20.18 2.00
C ASN A 86 -6.48 20.08 2.71
N LEU A 87 -6.52 20.49 3.99
CA LEU A 87 -7.71 20.45 4.83
C LEU A 87 -8.84 21.37 4.34
N GLU A 88 -8.53 22.42 3.59
CA GLU A 88 -9.54 23.33 3.04
C GLU A 88 -10.45 22.66 1.98
N ASN A 89 -9.99 21.56 1.38
CA ASN A 89 -10.77 20.79 0.42
C ASN A 89 -11.79 19.86 1.09
N TRP A 90 -11.74 19.72 2.42
CA TRP A 90 -12.62 18.81 3.16
C TRP A 90 -13.86 19.56 3.67
N ASN A 91 -15.04 19.01 3.38
CA ASN A 91 -16.32 19.53 3.88
C ASN A 91 -16.53 19.30 5.39
N PHE A 92 -15.73 18.42 6.00
CA PHE A 92 -15.73 18.07 7.42
C PHE A 92 -14.34 17.56 7.80
N PRO A 93 -13.93 17.59 9.09
CA PRO A 93 -12.59 17.13 9.47
C PRO A 93 -12.34 15.67 9.05
N PRO A 94 -11.18 15.36 8.43
CA PRO A 94 -10.90 14.03 7.87
C PRO A 94 -10.92 12.91 8.90
N HIS A 95 -10.68 13.22 10.17
CA HIS A 95 -10.68 12.27 11.28
C HIS A 95 -11.92 12.41 12.17
N ALA A 96 -13.03 12.94 11.66
CA ALA A 96 -14.27 13.08 12.44
C ALA A 96 -15.01 11.75 12.64
N GLY A 97 -14.83 10.77 11.75
CA GLY A 97 -15.61 9.52 11.75
C GLY A 97 -17.12 9.77 11.61
N LYS A 98 -17.52 10.74 10.79
CA LYS A 98 -18.91 11.21 10.72
C LYS A 98 -19.79 10.12 10.09
N ILE A 99 -20.87 9.72 10.78
CA ILE A 99 -21.90 8.83 10.25
C ILE A 99 -23.09 9.69 9.82
N GLU A 100 -23.39 9.73 8.53
CA GLU A 100 -24.48 10.53 7.96
C GLU A 100 -24.93 9.94 6.62
N ASP A 101 -26.24 9.96 6.33
CA ASP A 101 -26.82 9.49 5.07
C ASP A 101 -26.40 8.07 4.67
N CYS A 102 -26.42 7.14 5.65
CA CYS A 102 -25.98 5.74 5.49
C CYS A 102 -24.53 5.59 5.01
N LYS A 103 -23.69 6.60 5.27
CA LYS A 103 -22.27 6.61 4.95
C LYS A 103 -21.46 6.94 6.18
N ILE A 104 -20.23 6.45 6.20
CA ILE A 104 -19.23 6.80 7.19
C ILE A 104 -18.14 7.56 6.46
N TRP A 105 -17.83 8.74 6.97
CA TRP A 105 -16.94 9.68 6.32
C TRP A 105 -15.68 9.91 7.13
N GLY A 106 -14.54 9.82 6.44
CA GLY A 106 -13.23 10.19 6.94
C GLY A 106 -12.10 9.51 6.17
N ARG A 107 -10.86 9.95 6.41
CA ARG A 107 -9.67 9.27 5.94
C ARG A 107 -9.60 7.88 6.56
N GLY A 108 -9.30 6.87 5.77
CA GLY A 108 -9.30 5.48 6.21
C GLY A 108 -10.64 4.76 6.06
N ALA A 109 -11.76 5.48 5.88
CA ALA A 109 -13.10 4.89 5.93
C ALA A 109 -13.30 3.77 4.89
N SER A 110 -12.92 4.04 3.64
CA SER A 110 -12.92 3.04 2.56
C SER A 110 -11.62 2.25 2.50
N ASP A 111 -10.49 2.92 2.73
CA ASP A 111 -9.15 2.44 2.44
C ASP A 111 -8.23 2.57 3.67
N GLN A 112 -8.11 1.53 4.50
CA GLN A 112 -8.95 0.33 4.48
C GLN A 112 -9.54 -0.09 5.83
N LEU A 113 -9.72 0.88 6.74
CA LEU A 113 -10.28 0.65 8.08
C LEU A 113 -11.68 0.01 8.07
N GLY A 114 -12.46 0.19 6.99
CA GLY A 114 -13.75 -0.47 6.81
C GLY A 114 -13.64 -2.00 6.69
N GLY A 115 -12.57 -2.50 6.06
CA GLY A 115 -12.23 -3.92 6.01
C GLY A 115 -11.92 -4.46 7.40
N MET A 116 -11.08 -3.74 8.15
CA MET A 116 -10.70 -4.09 9.52
C MET A 116 -11.91 -4.13 10.49
N ALA A 117 -12.82 -3.14 10.42
CA ALA A 117 -14.05 -3.15 11.23
C ALA A 117 -14.94 -4.36 10.87
N SER A 118 -15.05 -4.67 9.58
CA SER A 118 -15.83 -5.82 9.09
C SER A 118 -15.22 -7.15 9.54
N MET A 119 -13.89 -7.26 9.57
CA MET A 119 -13.14 -8.42 10.06
C MET A 119 -13.44 -8.72 11.54
N ILE A 120 -13.45 -7.69 12.40
CA ILE A 120 -13.79 -7.86 13.82
C ILE A 120 -15.23 -8.36 13.98
N THR A 121 -16.18 -7.82 13.22
CA THR A 121 -17.57 -8.31 13.23
C THR A 121 -17.68 -9.74 12.71
N ALA A 122 -16.95 -10.09 11.65
CA ALA A 122 -16.93 -11.45 11.11
C ALA A 122 -16.40 -12.46 12.15
N ALA A 123 -15.35 -12.10 12.88
CA ALA A 123 -14.81 -12.89 13.99
C ALA A 123 -15.86 -13.18 15.08
N LYS A 124 -16.66 -12.17 15.48
CA LYS A 124 -17.78 -12.36 16.44
C LYS A 124 -18.80 -13.36 15.91
N ILE A 125 -19.19 -13.24 14.65
CA ILE A 125 -20.18 -14.13 14.00
C ILE A 125 -19.64 -15.57 13.91
N ILE A 126 -18.36 -15.73 13.56
CA ILE A 126 -17.70 -17.04 13.50
C ILE A 126 -17.76 -17.73 14.87
N LYS A 127 -17.53 -17.00 15.97
CA LYS A 127 -17.63 -17.56 17.32
C LYS A 127 -19.07 -17.84 17.76
N GLU A 128 -20.01 -16.93 17.48
CA GLU A 128 -21.42 -17.10 17.87
C GLU A 128 -22.07 -18.31 17.17
N LEU A 129 -21.66 -18.58 15.93
CA LEU A 129 -22.17 -19.70 15.14
C LEU A 129 -21.28 -20.94 15.19
N ASP A 130 -20.15 -20.89 15.91
CA ASP A 130 -19.12 -21.95 15.95
C ASP A 130 -18.77 -22.40 14.53
N LEU A 131 -18.07 -21.57 13.76
CA LEU A 131 -17.75 -21.82 12.33
C LEU A 131 -16.28 -22.16 12.07
N ASN A 132 -15.48 -22.35 13.11
CA ASN A 132 -14.02 -22.45 13.04
C ASN A 132 -13.44 -23.79 13.52
N GLN A 133 -14.24 -24.86 13.63
CA GLN A 133 -13.77 -26.12 14.25
C GLN A 133 -12.55 -26.73 13.55
N GLU A 134 -12.47 -26.60 12.22
CA GLU A 134 -11.35 -27.11 11.42
C GLU A 134 -10.23 -26.08 11.22
N PHE A 135 -10.45 -24.83 11.63
CA PHE A 135 -9.62 -23.70 11.26
C PHE A 135 -8.92 -23.04 12.45
N THR A 136 -7.69 -22.62 12.22
CA THR A 136 -7.09 -21.48 12.91
C THR A 136 -7.15 -20.29 11.97
N ILE A 137 -7.82 -19.23 12.42
CA ILE A 137 -8.07 -18.02 11.62
C ILE A 137 -7.32 -16.86 12.27
N TYR A 138 -6.41 -16.27 11.51
CA TYR A 138 -5.73 -15.03 11.89
C TYR A 138 -6.44 -13.82 11.28
N PHE A 139 -6.64 -12.77 12.06
CA PHE A 139 -7.12 -11.48 11.59
C PHE A 139 -6.02 -10.46 11.86
N VAL A 140 -5.43 -9.96 10.80
CA VAL A 140 -4.24 -9.12 10.83
C VAL A 140 -4.64 -7.68 10.52
N GLY A 141 -4.34 -6.78 11.45
CA GLY A 141 -4.27 -5.35 11.22
C GLY A 141 -2.82 -4.98 10.90
N SER A 142 -2.44 -5.02 9.62
CA SER A 142 -1.07 -4.80 9.15
C SER A 142 -0.68 -3.33 9.16
N VAL A 143 0.60 -3.03 9.34
CA VAL A 143 1.14 -1.66 9.40
C VAL A 143 1.96 -1.32 8.15
N MET A 144 2.12 -0.02 7.89
CA MET A 144 2.98 0.54 6.86
C MET A 144 2.70 0.07 5.42
N GLU A 145 1.49 -0.37 5.08
CA GLU A 145 1.22 -0.84 3.71
C GLU A 145 1.35 0.31 2.70
N GLU A 146 0.87 1.50 3.05
CA GLU A 146 0.80 2.64 2.12
C GLU A 146 2.19 3.13 1.67
N ASP A 147 3.19 2.95 2.55
CA ASP A 147 4.61 3.29 2.30
C ASP A 147 5.44 2.07 1.86
N CYS A 148 5.14 0.88 2.40
CA CYS A 148 5.99 -0.30 2.35
C CYS A 148 5.17 -1.61 2.23
N ASP A 149 4.33 -1.71 1.21
CA ASP A 149 3.51 -2.90 0.91
C ASP A 149 4.31 -4.22 1.03
N GLY A 150 3.72 -5.18 1.75
CA GLY A 150 4.25 -6.52 1.93
C GLY A 150 5.18 -6.74 3.13
N ILE A 151 5.82 -5.71 3.70
CA ILE A 151 6.82 -5.89 4.78
C ILE A 151 6.18 -6.53 6.04
N ALA A 152 4.97 -6.11 6.41
CA ALA A 152 4.27 -6.69 7.55
C ALA A 152 4.01 -8.19 7.36
N TRP A 153 3.62 -8.61 6.15
CA TRP A 153 3.38 -10.02 5.85
C TRP A 153 4.67 -10.83 5.72
N GLU A 154 5.74 -10.25 5.17
CA GLU A 154 7.06 -10.86 5.18
C GLU A 154 7.52 -11.17 6.61
N HIS A 155 7.35 -10.22 7.53
CA HIS A 155 7.67 -10.42 8.95
C HIS A 155 6.81 -11.53 9.60
N LEU A 156 5.50 -11.54 9.38
CA LEU A 156 4.63 -12.59 9.90
C LEU A 156 5.04 -14.00 9.42
N ILE A 157 5.50 -14.09 8.17
CA ILE A 157 5.87 -15.35 7.52
C ILE A 157 7.27 -15.83 7.98
N GLU A 158 8.24 -14.93 8.04
CA GLU A 158 9.65 -15.26 8.26
C GLU A 158 10.03 -15.24 9.75
N GLU A 159 9.50 -14.31 10.54
CA GLU A 159 9.84 -14.15 11.96
C GLU A 159 8.81 -14.84 12.88
N ASP A 160 7.51 -14.60 12.66
CA ASP A 160 6.44 -15.20 13.49
C ASP A 160 6.05 -16.62 13.05
N ASN A 161 6.55 -17.07 11.88
CA ASN A 161 6.27 -18.37 11.29
C ASN A 161 4.76 -18.66 11.12
N ILE A 162 3.98 -17.62 10.83
CA ILE A 162 2.56 -17.71 10.50
C ILE A 162 2.45 -17.88 8.98
N ARG A 163 2.13 -19.10 8.53
CA ARG A 163 2.05 -19.46 7.09
C ARG A 163 0.66 -19.98 6.73
N PRO A 164 -0.33 -19.09 6.50
CA PRO A 164 -1.67 -19.49 6.10
C PRO A 164 -1.69 -20.15 4.72
N GLU A 165 -2.59 -21.10 4.51
CA GLU A 165 -2.86 -21.71 3.19
C GLU A 165 -3.70 -20.79 2.29
N LEU A 166 -4.36 -19.80 2.89
CA LEU A 166 -5.17 -18.78 2.22
C LEU A 166 -5.11 -17.47 3.01
N VAL A 167 -4.91 -16.36 2.30
CA VAL A 167 -5.04 -15.00 2.83
C VAL A 167 -6.11 -14.26 2.05
N VAL A 168 -7.02 -13.58 2.76
CA VAL A 168 -8.04 -12.72 2.17
C VAL A 168 -7.76 -11.28 2.60
N SER A 169 -7.24 -10.47 1.68
CA SER A 169 -7.12 -9.03 1.88
C SER A 169 -8.46 -8.35 1.63
N THR A 170 -8.83 -7.41 2.50
CA THR A 170 -10.15 -6.76 2.53
C THR A 170 -10.19 -5.39 1.85
N GLU A 171 -9.21 -5.10 1.01
CA GLU A 171 -9.13 -3.92 0.14
C GLU A 171 -10.47 -3.56 -0.52
N PRO A 172 -10.77 -2.27 -0.76
CA PRO A 172 -12.06 -1.79 -1.23
C PRO A 172 -12.28 -2.04 -2.74
N THR A 173 -12.33 -3.32 -3.11
CA THR A 173 -12.56 -3.84 -4.46
C THR A 173 -14.02 -3.76 -4.92
N SER A 174 -14.88 -3.09 -4.14
CA SER A 174 -16.35 -3.07 -4.35
C SER A 174 -16.95 -4.48 -4.42
N LEU A 175 -16.53 -5.36 -3.50
CA LEU A 175 -16.95 -6.77 -3.39
C LEU A 175 -16.55 -7.65 -4.59
N LYS A 176 -15.58 -7.20 -5.41
CA LYS A 176 -15.03 -8.01 -6.49
C LYS A 176 -13.88 -8.87 -5.97
N ILE A 177 -13.80 -10.11 -6.45
CA ILE A 177 -12.66 -10.98 -6.13
C ILE A 177 -11.51 -10.64 -7.06
N HIS A 178 -10.49 -9.99 -6.52
CA HIS A 178 -9.21 -9.77 -7.21
C HIS A 178 -8.27 -10.92 -6.82
N ARG A 179 -7.68 -11.59 -7.81
CA ARG A 179 -6.82 -12.78 -7.60
C ARG A 179 -5.34 -12.51 -7.79
N GLY A 180 -4.97 -11.25 -7.98
CA GLY A 180 -3.60 -10.85 -8.20
C GLY A 180 -3.50 -9.35 -8.44
N GLN A 181 -2.31 -8.82 -8.17
CA GLN A 181 -1.93 -7.44 -8.40
C GLN A 181 -0.61 -7.38 -9.14
N ARG A 182 -0.37 -6.26 -9.82
CA ARG A 182 0.95 -5.97 -10.39
C ARG A 182 1.90 -5.59 -9.27
N GLY A 183 3.17 -5.96 -9.40
CA GLY A 183 4.21 -5.49 -8.48
C GLY A 183 4.41 -3.98 -8.60
N ARG A 184 5.01 -3.35 -7.60
CA ARG A 184 5.38 -1.93 -7.62
C ARG A 184 6.86 -1.79 -7.27
N MET A 185 7.53 -0.90 -7.98
CA MET A 185 8.87 -0.43 -7.62
C MET A 185 8.92 1.08 -7.78
N GLU A 186 9.54 1.71 -6.79
CA GLU A 186 9.90 3.12 -6.83
C GLU A 186 11.39 3.20 -7.13
N ILE A 187 11.74 3.87 -8.23
CA ILE A 187 13.11 3.93 -8.71
C ILE A 187 13.46 5.38 -9.05
N SER A 188 14.65 5.81 -8.67
CA SER A 188 15.16 7.13 -9.01
C SER A 188 16.38 7.06 -9.93
N ILE A 189 16.51 8.08 -10.78
CA ILE A 189 17.62 8.28 -11.71
C ILE A 189 18.22 9.65 -11.47
N GLU A 190 19.51 9.70 -11.19
CA GLU A 190 20.27 10.93 -10.96
C GLU A 190 21.29 11.13 -12.08
N ALA A 191 21.34 12.33 -12.65
CA ALA A 191 22.36 12.74 -13.59
C ALA A 191 23.08 14.00 -13.09
N THR A 192 24.41 13.99 -13.18
CA THR A 192 25.26 15.15 -12.88
C THR A 192 25.79 15.79 -14.16
N GLY A 193 26.14 17.06 -14.06
CA GLY A 193 26.58 17.90 -15.16
C GLY A 193 27.77 18.79 -14.76
N ILE A 194 28.04 19.79 -15.59
CA ILE A 194 29.04 20.82 -15.34
C ILE A 194 28.35 22.16 -15.55
N SER A 195 28.28 22.98 -14.50
CA SER A 195 27.64 24.29 -14.59
C SER A 195 28.53 25.30 -15.31
N CYS A 196 27.91 26.17 -16.09
CA CYS A 196 28.53 27.34 -16.71
C CYS A 196 27.47 28.43 -16.92
N HIS A 197 27.89 29.61 -17.37
CA HIS A 197 26.94 30.66 -17.74
C HIS A 197 26.08 30.23 -18.93
N GLY A 198 24.76 30.41 -18.84
CA GLY A 198 23.78 29.96 -19.82
C GLY A 198 23.88 30.63 -21.19
N SER A 199 24.62 31.75 -21.29
CA SER A 199 24.97 32.37 -22.58
C SER A 199 26.14 31.70 -23.31
N ALA A 200 26.86 30.79 -22.65
CA ALA A 200 27.96 30.02 -23.19
C ALA A 200 27.82 28.53 -22.77
N PRO A 201 26.68 27.89 -23.11
CA PRO A 201 26.34 26.55 -22.62
C PRO A 201 27.29 25.47 -23.12
N GLU A 202 28.02 25.71 -24.21
CA GLU A 202 29.04 24.81 -24.77
C GLU A 202 30.22 24.56 -23.82
N ARG A 203 30.37 25.39 -22.78
CA ARG A 203 31.41 25.24 -21.74
C ARG A 203 30.99 24.32 -20.59
N GLY A 204 29.72 23.90 -20.57
CA GLY A 204 29.14 23.07 -19.51
C GLY A 204 28.61 21.74 -20.04
N ASN A 205 27.90 21.04 -19.17
CA ASN A 205 27.21 19.80 -19.51
C ASN A 205 25.88 19.77 -18.76
N ASN A 206 24.77 19.96 -19.47
CA ASN A 206 23.48 20.22 -18.85
C ASN A 206 22.81 18.92 -18.36
N ALA A 207 22.67 18.77 -17.04
CA ALA A 207 22.03 17.62 -16.41
C ALA A 207 20.54 17.48 -16.78
N ILE A 208 19.85 18.60 -17.06
CA ILE A 208 18.44 18.58 -17.48
C ILE A 208 18.31 17.89 -18.84
N TYR A 209 19.18 18.20 -19.80
CA TYR A 209 19.14 17.53 -21.11
C TYR A 209 19.45 16.04 -21.00
N LYS A 210 20.33 15.63 -20.08
CA LYS A 210 20.60 14.20 -19.82
C LYS A 210 19.33 13.48 -19.36
N ILE A 211 18.69 13.96 -18.29
CA ILE A 211 17.47 13.35 -17.76
C ILE A 211 16.31 13.43 -18.77
N ALA A 212 16.18 14.51 -19.54
CA ALA A 212 15.16 14.62 -20.57
C ALA A 212 15.30 13.53 -21.64
N ARG A 213 16.52 13.23 -22.10
CA ARG A 213 16.77 12.11 -23.03
C ARG A 213 16.44 10.75 -22.40
N ILE A 214 16.81 10.55 -21.13
CA ILE A 214 16.47 9.31 -20.41
C ILE A 214 14.96 9.15 -20.29
N ALA A 215 14.22 10.20 -19.96
CA ALA A 215 12.76 10.17 -19.87
C ALA A 215 12.10 9.78 -21.20
N LEU A 216 12.63 10.25 -22.33
CA LEU A 216 12.15 9.82 -23.66
C LEU A 216 12.46 8.35 -23.96
N GLU A 217 13.59 7.81 -23.49
CA GLU A 217 13.86 6.37 -23.59
C GLU A 217 12.96 5.53 -22.67
N ILE A 218 12.56 6.07 -21.51
CA ILE A 218 11.58 5.44 -20.61
C ILE A 218 10.19 5.40 -21.26
N GLU A 219 9.78 6.48 -21.94
CA GLU A 219 8.53 6.52 -22.69
C GLU A 219 8.49 5.41 -23.76
N LYS A 220 9.60 5.20 -24.48
CA LYS A 220 9.73 4.08 -25.43
C LYS A 220 9.65 2.73 -24.74
N LEU A 221 10.39 2.54 -23.64
CA LEU A 221 10.37 1.31 -22.85
C LEU A 221 8.95 0.95 -22.43
N ASN A 222 8.14 1.91 -21.99
CA ASN A 222 6.74 1.65 -21.59
C ASN A 222 5.91 0.98 -22.69
N ASN A 223 6.23 1.20 -23.97
CA ASN A 223 5.56 0.56 -25.10
C ASN A 223 6.04 -0.86 -25.36
N GLU A 224 7.22 -1.24 -24.86
CA GLU A 224 7.90 -2.50 -25.09
C GLU A 224 7.79 -3.47 -23.88
N LEU A 225 7.17 -3.03 -22.78
CA LEU A 225 7.04 -3.86 -21.57
C LEU A 225 6.18 -5.10 -21.79
N THR A 226 6.50 -6.13 -21.00
CA THR A 226 5.83 -7.43 -21.02
C THR A 226 4.33 -7.28 -20.78
N VAL A 227 3.53 -8.04 -21.53
CA VAL A 227 2.08 -8.18 -21.33
C VAL A 227 1.80 -9.58 -20.81
N ASP A 228 1.26 -9.65 -19.61
CA ASP A 228 0.71 -10.90 -19.07
C ASP A 228 -0.79 -11.00 -19.42
N PRO A 229 -1.32 -12.18 -19.81
CA PRO A 229 -2.74 -12.35 -20.11
C PRO A 229 -3.70 -12.07 -18.94
N PHE A 230 -3.24 -12.20 -17.70
CA PHE A 230 -4.08 -12.03 -16.51
C PHE A 230 -3.86 -10.66 -15.84
N LEU A 231 -2.61 -10.29 -15.55
CA LEU A 231 -2.25 -9.02 -14.88
C LEU A 231 -2.11 -7.84 -15.85
N GLY A 232 -2.10 -8.09 -17.16
CA GLY A 232 -1.93 -7.08 -18.18
C GLY A 232 -0.49 -6.63 -18.36
N LYS A 233 -0.31 -5.46 -18.98
CA LYS A 233 1.02 -4.91 -19.28
C LYS A 233 1.67 -4.32 -18.04
N GLY A 234 2.97 -4.56 -17.90
CA GLY A 234 3.82 -3.74 -17.04
C GLY A 234 3.71 -2.26 -17.45
N THR A 235 3.91 -1.34 -16.51
CA THR A 235 3.95 0.09 -16.83
C THR A 235 5.14 0.75 -16.18
N ILE A 236 5.67 1.80 -16.81
CA ILE A 236 6.73 2.64 -16.26
C ILE A 236 6.43 4.09 -16.55
N THR A 237 6.45 4.93 -15.51
CA THR A 237 6.03 6.34 -15.62
C THR A 237 6.95 7.22 -14.78
N PRO A 238 7.59 8.24 -15.38
CA PRO A 238 8.23 9.29 -14.60
C PRO A 238 7.20 10.12 -13.84
N THR A 239 7.34 10.24 -12.52
CA THR A 239 6.35 10.90 -11.64
C THR A 239 6.85 12.21 -11.04
N ILE A 240 8.17 12.37 -10.86
CA ILE A 240 8.77 13.59 -10.32
C ILE A 240 10.03 13.93 -11.10
N LEU A 241 10.16 15.18 -11.56
CA LEU A 241 11.39 15.75 -12.10
C LEU A 241 11.85 16.91 -11.21
N ARG A 242 13.11 16.87 -10.77
CA ARG A 242 13.75 17.98 -10.03
C ARG A 242 15.11 18.29 -10.65
N SER A 243 15.53 19.55 -10.59
CA SER A 243 16.87 19.97 -10.99
C SER A 243 17.38 21.05 -10.07
N SER A 244 18.69 21.11 -9.86
CA SER A 244 19.36 22.24 -9.21
C SER A 244 20.32 22.92 -10.16
N SER A 245 20.41 24.24 -10.04
CA SER A 245 21.35 25.09 -10.78
C SER A 245 21.82 26.22 -9.87
N PRO A 246 23.07 26.69 -10.00
CA PRO A 246 23.59 27.80 -9.18
C PRO A 246 22.81 29.12 -9.34
N SER A 247 22.18 29.36 -10.49
CA SER A 247 21.31 30.51 -10.73
C SER A 247 20.38 30.27 -11.92
N GLN A 248 19.42 31.18 -12.13
CA GLN A 248 18.51 31.14 -13.28
C GLN A 248 19.22 31.21 -14.64
N CYS A 249 20.43 31.79 -14.68
CA CYS A 249 21.23 31.96 -15.87
C CYS A 249 22.40 30.97 -15.93
N ALA A 250 22.35 29.87 -15.19
CA ALA A 250 23.40 28.85 -15.18
C ALA A 250 22.89 27.53 -15.76
N VAL A 251 23.77 26.81 -16.44
CA VAL A 251 23.54 25.43 -16.86
C VAL A 251 23.42 24.55 -15.61
N ALA A 252 22.35 23.76 -15.53
CA ALA A 252 22.10 22.86 -14.39
C ALA A 252 23.15 21.74 -14.35
N ASP A 253 23.72 21.54 -13.17
CA ASP A 253 24.73 20.51 -12.89
C ASP A 253 24.16 19.28 -12.18
N TYR A 254 22.86 19.28 -11.86
CA TYR A 254 22.18 18.13 -11.29
C TYR A 254 20.71 18.06 -11.70
N ALA A 255 20.26 16.85 -11.99
CA ALA A 255 18.86 16.53 -12.26
C ALA A 255 18.51 15.15 -11.70
N TYR A 256 17.27 15.01 -11.25
CA TYR A 256 16.70 13.84 -10.58
C TYR A 256 15.36 13.51 -11.22
N LEU A 257 15.12 12.22 -11.47
CA LEU A 257 13.89 11.67 -12.02
C LEU A 257 13.40 10.52 -11.14
N GLN A 258 12.21 10.64 -10.55
CA GLN A 258 11.50 9.53 -9.91
C GLN A 258 10.65 8.80 -10.96
N VAL A 259 10.62 7.48 -10.88
CA VAL A 259 9.90 6.59 -11.77
C VAL A 259 9.07 5.60 -10.94
N ASP A 260 7.76 5.53 -11.23
CA ASP A 260 6.87 4.47 -10.74
C ASP A 260 6.86 3.34 -11.78
N ARG A 261 7.26 2.13 -11.36
CA ARG A 261 7.32 0.94 -12.19
C ARG A 261 6.33 -0.09 -11.66
N ARG A 262 5.35 -0.50 -12.46
CA ARG A 262 4.40 -1.57 -12.14
C ARG A 262 4.74 -2.85 -12.88
N LEU A 263 5.24 -3.85 -12.17
CA LEU A 263 5.71 -5.13 -12.72
C LEU A 263 4.54 -6.05 -13.01
N THR A 264 4.57 -6.72 -14.16
CA THR A 264 3.65 -7.82 -14.46
C THR A 264 4.28 -9.18 -14.17
N HIS A 265 3.51 -10.26 -14.34
CA HIS A 265 4.02 -11.61 -14.11
C HIS A 265 5.23 -11.92 -15.01
N GLY A 266 6.27 -12.52 -14.43
CA GLY A 266 7.54 -12.80 -15.11
C GLY A 266 8.55 -11.65 -15.13
N GLU A 267 8.21 -10.49 -14.57
CA GLU A 267 9.15 -9.39 -14.34
C GLU A 267 9.61 -9.37 -12.88
N ASP A 268 10.89 -9.09 -12.66
CA ASP A 268 11.49 -8.99 -11.33
C ASP A 268 12.26 -7.66 -11.15
N LYS A 269 12.81 -7.48 -9.94
CA LYS A 269 13.57 -6.30 -9.53
C LYS A 269 14.78 -6.09 -10.43
N GLU A 270 15.52 -7.15 -10.69
CA GLU A 270 16.77 -7.14 -11.45
C GLU A 270 16.51 -6.70 -12.91
N LEU A 271 15.46 -7.24 -13.54
CA LEU A 271 15.03 -6.86 -14.87
C LEU A 271 14.65 -5.38 -14.93
N ALA A 272 13.85 -4.90 -13.99
CA ALA A 272 13.39 -3.51 -13.97
C ALA A 272 14.55 -2.51 -13.87
N VAL A 273 15.51 -2.78 -12.98
CA VAL A 273 16.73 -1.97 -12.84
C VAL A 273 17.58 -2.05 -14.11
N HIS A 274 17.74 -3.24 -14.68
CA HIS A 274 18.50 -3.42 -15.91
C HIS A 274 17.90 -2.63 -17.08
N GLN A 275 16.57 -2.67 -17.26
CA GLN A 275 15.86 -1.90 -18.29
C GLN A 275 16.12 -0.40 -18.18
N LEU A 276 16.17 0.15 -16.95
CA LEU A 276 16.48 1.57 -16.74
C LEU A 276 17.96 1.91 -17.03
N HIS A 277 18.89 1.01 -16.74
CA HIS A 277 20.27 1.16 -17.19
C HIS A 277 20.39 1.15 -18.73
N GLU A 278 19.60 0.32 -19.42
CA GLU A 278 19.52 0.35 -20.88
C GLU A 278 18.96 1.68 -21.41
N CYS A 279 17.93 2.24 -20.79
CA CYS A 279 17.43 3.59 -21.12
C CYS A 279 18.53 4.65 -20.96
N CYS A 280 19.31 4.58 -19.88
CA CYS A 280 20.46 5.48 -19.66
C CYS A 280 21.51 5.34 -20.76
N ARG A 281 21.82 4.11 -21.19
CA ARG A 281 22.77 3.84 -22.28
C ARG A 281 22.25 4.34 -23.62
N LYS A 282 21.00 4.05 -23.98
CA LYS A 282 20.35 4.51 -25.22
C LYS A 282 20.30 6.05 -25.29
N ALA A 283 20.10 6.71 -24.15
CA ALA A 283 20.12 8.17 -24.03
C ALA A 283 21.54 8.79 -24.10
N GLY A 284 22.59 7.97 -24.13
CA GLY A 284 24.00 8.41 -24.11
C GLY A 284 24.44 8.98 -22.76
N VAL A 285 23.88 8.50 -21.66
CA VAL A 285 24.14 8.96 -20.29
C VAL A 285 24.46 7.77 -19.38
N THR A 286 25.57 7.08 -19.66
CA THR A 286 25.95 5.84 -18.95
C THR A 286 26.39 6.07 -17.50
N GLU A 287 26.72 7.31 -17.15
CA GLU A 287 27.13 7.72 -15.80
C GLU A 287 25.97 8.03 -14.86
N ALA A 288 24.72 7.98 -15.35
CA ALA A 288 23.55 8.18 -14.51
C ALA A 288 23.44 7.09 -13.43
N LYS A 289 23.05 7.48 -12.22
CA LYS A 289 22.89 6.56 -11.08
C LYS A 289 21.42 6.15 -10.98
N VAL A 290 21.16 4.86 -11.04
CA VAL A 290 19.84 4.27 -10.79
C VAL A 290 19.82 3.76 -9.34
N LYS A 291 18.79 4.14 -8.57
CA LYS A 291 18.62 3.74 -7.16
C LYS A 291 17.19 3.30 -6.90
N ILE A 292 17.01 2.31 -6.03
CA ILE A 292 15.73 1.90 -5.47
C ILE A 292 15.61 2.54 -4.10
#